data_AF-A0A961EB82-F1
#
_entry.id   AF-A0A961EB82-F1
#
_cell.length_a   1.000
_cell.length_b   1.000
_cell.length_c   1.000
_cell.angle_alpha   90.00
_cell.angle_beta   90.00
_cell.angle_gamma   90.00
#
_symmetry.space_group_name_H-M   'P 1'
#
loop_
_entity.id
_entity.type
_entity.pdbx_description
1 polymer ?
#
loop_
_entity_poly.entity_id
_entity_poly.type
_entity_poly.pdbx_seq_one_letter_code
_entity_poly.pdbx_strand_id
1 'polypeptide(L)'
;EIAFAEIDRLATKGEPGTGVDAPPNPWVTDRALRHLLTDITGNTHRAEFCIDKLYSPDSPRGRLGLLELRAFEMPPHHRMAMVQSLLVRSLVSWFWDQPYRGRLIRHGGDLHGKYLLPYYLIRDIGAVAEDLREAGYEFDTAWLAPFTEFRFPRLGTVQIRDHEVELRGAIEPWNTLGEESTGVGTARYVDSSVERVQVRVSGGEDDRFILTCNGHPIPLRSTGIPGERVAGIRFRAWQPPSSLHPTITVDTPLTFDLVDQVAGRSVGGATYHVVHPGGRAYDRPPVNAVEAESRRNGRFEASGHTAGHVDIGVLRERMARGAIDSGVPGILDLRRARTVLR
;
A
#
# COMPACT_ATOMS: atom_id res chain seq x y z
N GLU A 1 -3.96 12.66 20.90
CA GLU A 1 -4.98 13.58 21.47
C GLU A 1 -4.52 14.20 22.78
N ILE A 2 -4.31 13.43 23.86
CA ILE A 2 -3.84 13.96 25.16
C ILE A 2 -2.56 14.80 25.01
N ALA A 3 -1.55 14.30 24.28
CA ALA A 3 -0.31 15.03 24.05
C ALA A 3 -0.52 16.39 23.38
N PHE A 4 -1.43 16.49 22.40
CA PHE A 4 -1.74 17.76 21.74
C PHE A 4 -2.46 18.74 22.67
N ALA A 5 -3.46 18.26 23.42
CA ALA A 5 -4.17 19.09 24.39
C ALA A 5 -3.22 19.66 25.46
N GLU A 6 -2.23 18.87 25.90
CA GLU A 6 -1.24 19.32 26.87
C GLU A 6 -0.25 20.34 26.26
N ILE A 7 0.20 20.13 25.02
CA ILE A 7 1.02 21.11 24.28
C ILE A 7 0.26 22.44 24.15
N ASP A 8 -1.01 22.41 23.77
CA ASP A 8 -1.85 23.61 23.62
C ASP A 8 -2.05 24.35 24.96
N ARG A 9 -2.32 23.61 26.04
CA ARG A 9 -2.48 24.17 27.39
C ARG A 9 -1.22 24.88 27.87
N LEU A 10 -0.05 24.36 27.52
CA LEU A 10 1.23 25.00 27.84
C LEU A 10 1.48 26.20 26.91
N ALA A 11 1.20 26.09 25.60
CA ALA A 11 1.36 27.20 24.66
C ALA A 11 0.50 28.45 24.99
N THR A 12 -0.67 28.29 25.63
CA THR A 12 -1.62 29.37 25.93
C THR A 12 -1.38 30.10 27.26
N LYS A 13 -0.51 29.61 28.15
CA LYS A 13 -0.20 30.32 29.39
C LYS A 13 0.83 31.43 29.14
N GLY A 14 0.32 32.66 28.99
CA GLY A 14 1.09 33.91 28.82
C GLY A 14 1.74 34.48 30.09
N GLU A 15 1.73 33.78 31.22
CA GLU A 15 2.65 34.10 32.31
C GLU A 15 3.92 33.28 32.09
N PRO A 16 5.12 33.91 32.00
CA PRO A 16 6.36 33.16 32.01
C PRO A 16 6.42 32.40 33.31
N GLY A 17 6.09 31.11 33.26
CA GLY A 17 6.28 30.24 34.41
C GLY A 17 7.73 30.38 34.86
N THR A 18 7.95 30.63 36.14
CA THR A 18 9.30 30.53 36.69
C THR A 18 9.59 29.04 36.88
N GLY A 19 10.20 28.41 35.89
CA GLY A 19 10.50 26.99 35.92
C GLY A 19 11.06 26.47 34.61
N VAL A 20 11.80 25.36 34.72
CA VAL A 20 12.34 24.56 33.61
C VAL A 20 11.20 24.21 32.64
N ASP A 21 10.00 23.89 33.11
CA ASP A 21 8.87 23.47 32.28
C ASP A 21 7.95 24.60 31.76
N ALA A 22 8.39 25.86 31.85
CA ALA A 22 7.56 27.00 31.45
C ALA A 22 7.50 27.21 29.91
N PRO A 23 6.36 27.62 29.35
CA PRO A 23 6.28 27.97 27.94
C PRO A 23 7.10 29.25 27.65
N PRO A 24 7.74 29.37 26.47
CA PRO A 24 7.77 28.44 25.35
C PRO A 24 9.01 27.51 25.40
N ASN A 25 9.12 26.60 26.38
CA ASN A 25 10.23 25.65 26.40
C ASN A 25 10.10 24.58 25.30
N PRO A 26 10.98 24.54 24.29
CA PRO A 26 10.77 23.66 23.14
C PRO A 26 10.97 22.17 23.44
N TRP A 27 11.56 21.79 24.59
CA TRP A 27 11.68 20.37 24.95
C TRP A 27 10.33 19.72 25.33
N VAL A 28 9.30 20.51 25.63
CA VAL A 28 8.00 20.00 26.06
C VAL A 28 7.36 19.23 24.90
N THR A 29 7.42 19.80 23.69
CA THR A 29 6.95 19.16 22.47
C THR A 29 7.68 17.84 22.20
N ASP A 30 9.00 17.81 22.40
CA ASP A 30 9.80 16.58 22.28
C ASP A 30 9.31 15.52 23.27
N ARG A 31 9.24 15.84 24.56
CA ARG A 31 8.85 14.88 25.61
C ARG A 31 7.40 14.39 25.47
N ALA A 32 6.49 15.24 24.99
CA ALA A 32 5.09 14.88 24.78
C ALA A 32 4.87 13.93 23.60
N LEU A 33 5.69 14.02 22.53
CA LEU A 33 5.47 13.31 21.27
C LEU A 33 6.47 12.16 21.02
N ARG A 34 7.67 12.22 21.59
CA ARG A 34 8.78 11.30 21.30
C ARG A 34 8.40 9.82 21.39
N HIS A 35 7.70 9.43 22.44
CA HIS A 35 7.33 8.02 22.67
C HIS A 35 6.08 7.59 21.88
N LEU A 36 5.40 8.53 21.23
CA LEU A 36 4.32 8.27 20.29
C LEU A 36 4.87 8.14 18.85
N LEU A 37 5.98 8.80 18.57
CA LEU A 37 6.67 8.84 17.27
C LEU A 37 7.89 7.91 17.29
N THR A 38 7.64 6.61 17.43
CA THR A 38 8.67 5.56 17.36
C THR A 38 8.23 4.42 16.46
N ASP A 39 9.18 3.62 16.00
CA ASP A 39 8.84 2.31 15.44
C ASP A 39 8.34 1.33 16.53
N ILE A 40 7.96 0.12 16.11
CA ILE A 40 7.48 -0.94 17.01
C ILE A 40 8.52 -1.41 18.03
N THR A 41 9.80 -1.07 17.84
CA THR A 41 10.90 -1.38 18.77
C THR A 41 11.23 -0.21 19.70
N GLY A 42 10.48 0.90 19.61
CA GLY A 42 10.72 2.11 20.41
C GLY A 42 11.82 3.02 19.85
N ASN A 43 12.28 2.79 18.62
CA ASN A 43 13.31 3.60 17.99
C ASN A 43 12.69 4.84 17.31
N THR A 44 13.03 6.01 17.83
CA THR A 44 12.56 7.32 17.36
C THR A 44 13.12 7.70 16.00
N HIS A 45 14.35 7.30 15.69
CA HIS A 45 15.01 7.58 14.41
C HIS A 45 14.44 6.74 13.24
N ARG A 46 13.66 5.70 13.56
CA ARG A 46 12.95 4.85 12.58
C ARG A 46 11.48 5.24 12.40
N ALA A 47 11.01 6.27 13.10
CA ALA A 47 9.66 6.79 12.90
C ALA A 47 9.52 7.44 11.52
N GLU A 48 8.34 7.31 10.90
CA GLU A 48 8.04 7.95 9.61
C GLU A 48 8.06 9.48 9.69
N PHE A 49 7.63 10.03 10.83
CA PHE A 49 7.74 11.44 11.19
C PHE A 49 8.63 11.55 12.42
N CYS A 50 9.90 11.90 12.22
CA CYS A 50 10.93 11.90 13.26
C CYS A 50 11.18 13.31 13.79
N ILE A 51 11.15 13.44 15.12
CA ILE A 51 11.38 14.70 15.85
C ILE A 51 12.67 14.67 16.67
N ASP A 52 13.54 13.68 16.47
CA ASP A 52 14.73 13.47 17.31
C ASP A 52 15.68 14.67 17.38
N LYS A 53 15.67 15.45 16.31
CA LYS A 53 16.52 16.61 16.12
C LYS A 53 15.72 17.92 16.19
N LEU A 54 14.45 17.88 16.58
CA LEU A 54 13.63 19.06 16.78
C LEU A 54 14.15 19.81 18.01
N TYR A 55 13.99 19.21 19.19
CA TYR A 55 14.49 19.78 20.44
C TYR A 55 14.63 18.76 21.58
N SER A 56 15.40 17.68 21.36
CA SER A 56 15.72 16.76 22.44
C SER A 56 16.63 17.41 23.50
N PRO A 57 16.30 17.33 24.80
CA PRO A 57 17.16 17.84 25.86
C PRO A 57 18.44 17.00 26.05
N ASP A 58 18.49 15.78 25.51
CA ASP A 58 19.52 14.78 25.83
C ASP A 58 20.90 15.12 25.26
N SER A 59 20.97 15.91 24.17
CA SER A 59 22.25 16.37 23.63
C SER A 59 22.10 17.66 22.81
N PRO A 60 23.18 18.44 22.61
CA PRO A 60 23.18 19.58 21.69
C PRO A 60 22.78 19.20 20.25
N ARG A 61 23.15 18.00 19.79
CA ARG A 61 22.77 17.49 18.45
C ARG A 61 21.29 17.15 18.32
N GLY A 62 20.56 17.03 19.44
CA GLY A 62 19.11 16.86 19.45
C GLY A 62 18.33 18.17 19.28
N ARG A 63 19.00 19.33 19.34
CA ARG A 63 18.38 20.67 19.35
C ARG A 63 18.68 21.44 18.07
N LEU A 64 18.37 20.85 16.93
CA LEU A 64 18.66 21.43 15.61
C LEU A 64 17.44 22.13 14.98
N GLY A 65 16.25 22.04 15.60
CA GLY A 65 15.02 22.59 15.04
C GLY A 65 14.52 21.82 13.81
N LEU A 66 14.92 20.55 13.64
CA LEU A 66 14.60 19.76 12.46
C LEU A 66 13.39 18.84 12.67
N LEU A 67 12.51 18.82 11.67
CA LEU A 67 11.48 17.81 11.47
C LEU A 67 11.89 16.93 10.29
N GLU A 68 11.93 15.62 10.48
CA GLU A 68 12.37 14.67 9.45
C GLU A 68 11.19 13.82 8.96
N LEU A 69 10.78 14.04 7.71
CA LEU A 69 9.84 13.20 7.00
C LEU A 69 10.59 12.05 6.33
N ARG A 70 10.43 10.84 6.84
CA ARG A 70 11.27 9.67 6.48
C ARG A 70 10.56 8.64 5.61
N ALA A 71 9.26 8.81 5.38
CA ALA A 71 8.44 7.93 4.55
C ALA A 71 8.43 8.30 3.04
N PHE A 72 9.33 9.18 2.60
CA PHE A 72 9.45 9.54 1.18
C PHE A 72 10.44 8.62 0.47
N GLU A 73 9.94 7.86 -0.51
CA GLU A 73 10.78 7.12 -1.44
C GLU A 73 11.50 8.10 -2.40
N MET A 74 12.78 7.82 -2.67
CA MET A 74 13.57 8.62 -3.61
C MET A 74 12.96 8.52 -5.01
N PRO A 75 12.53 9.64 -5.61
CA PRO A 75 11.89 9.62 -6.91
C PRO A 75 12.92 9.38 -8.02
N PRO A 76 12.54 8.72 -9.13
CA PRO A 76 13.45 8.39 -10.22
C PRO A 76 13.82 9.60 -11.09
N HIS A 77 13.18 10.76 -10.88
CA HIS A 77 13.35 11.94 -11.71
C HIS A 77 13.25 13.24 -10.89
N HIS A 78 14.10 14.23 -11.18
CA HIS A 78 14.16 15.48 -10.41
C HIS A 78 12.84 16.27 -10.42
N ARG A 79 12.06 16.22 -11.50
CA ARG A 79 10.71 16.84 -11.54
C ARG A 79 9.75 16.23 -10.51
N MET A 80 9.81 14.92 -10.31
CA MET A 80 9.05 14.27 -9.24
C MET A 80 9.57 14.72 -7.86
N ALA A 81 10.89 14.84 -7.68
CA ALA A 81 11.46 15.41 -6.44
C ALA A 81 10.96 16.84 -6.16
N MET A 82 10.82 17.67 -7.19
CA MET A 82 10.25 19.01 -7.05
C MET A 82 8.78 18.97 -6.61
N VAL A 83 7.97 18.05 -7.15
CA VAL A 83 6.57 17.89 -6.73
C VAL A 83 6.48 17.43 -5.27
N GLN A 84 7.30 16.46 -4.83
CA GLN A 84 7.38 16.07 -3.41
C GLN A 84 7.76 17.25 -2.51
N SER A 85 8.76 18.04 -2.93
CA SER A 85 9.20 19.21 -2.18
C SER A 85 8.12 20.29 -2.13
N LEU A 86 7.41 20.52 -3.23
CA LEU A 86 6.31 21.47 -3.31
C LEU A 86 5.15 21.05 -2.40
N LEU A 87 4.79 19.77 -2.38
CA LEU A 87 3.76 19.22 -1.50
C LEU A 87 4.09 19.53 -0.04
N VAL A 88 5.29 19.15 0.41
CA VAL A 88 5.73 19.38 1.80
C VAL A 88 5.77 20.87 2.14
N ARG A 89 6.31 21.71 1.25
CA ARG A 89 6.37 23.16 1.48
C ARG A 89 4.99 23.81 1.54
N SER A 90 4.05 23.35 0.72
CA SER A 90 2.68 23.87 0.71
C SER A 90 1.96 23.48 2.01
N LEU A 91 2.08 22.23 2.45
CA LEU A 91 1.54 21.77 3.74
C LEU A 91 2.12 22.55 4.92
N VAL A 92 3.45 22.72 4.97
CA VAL A 92 4.09 23.48 6.05
C VAL A 92 3.66 24.94 6.05
N SER A 93 3.60 25.58 4.88
CA SER A 93 3.12 26.96 4.76
C SER A 93 1.67 27.10 5.20
N TRP A 94 0.80 26.19 4.76
CA TRP A 94 -0.60 26.19 5.12
C TRP A 94 -0.77 26.03 6.64
N PHE A 95 -0.13 25.01 7.22
CA PHE A 95 -0.27 24.70 8.64
C PHE A 95 0.37 25.74 9.55
N TRP A 96 1.32 26.54 9.04
CA TRP A 96 1.89 27.66 9.76
C TRP A 96 0.88 28.78 9.99
N ASP A 97 0.14 29.14 8.93
CA ASP A 97 -0.88 30.19 9.00
C ASP A 97 -2.18 29.69 9.63
N GLN A 98 -2.54 28.44 9.34
CA GLN A 98 -3.77 27.80 9.80
C GLN A 98 -3.48 26.38 10.31
N PRO A 99 -3.20 26.22 11.63
CA PRO A 99 -2.89 24.91 12.20
C PRO A 99 -3.99 23.88 11.92
N TYR A 100 -3.59 22.75 11.32
CA TYR A 100 -4.54 21.67 11.01
C TYR A 100 -4.93 20.90 12.28
N ARG A 101 -6.24 20.89 12.60
CA ARG A 101 -6.81 20.28 13.82
C ARG A 101 -7.75 19.10 13.51
N GLY A 102 -7.57 18.45 12.36
CA GLY A 102 -8.34 17.27 11.98
C GLY A 102 -8.22 16.13 12.99
N ARG A 103 -9.23 15.26 13.04
CA ARG A 103 -9.25 14.10 13.91
C ARG A 103 -8.22 13.06 13.46
N LEU A 104 -7.51 12.44 14.41
CA LEU A 104 -6.62 11.31 14.11
C LEU A 104 -7.44 10.10 13.67
N ILE A 105 -7.08 9.52 12.52
CA ILE A 105 -7.80 8.39 11.92
C ILE A 105 -7.09 7.08 12.28
N ARG A 106 -7.82 6.14 12.88
CA ARG A 106 -7.34 4.76 13.08
C ARG A 106 -7.89 3.87 11.98
N HIS A 107 -7.12 3.72 10.90
CA HIS A 107 -7.56 2.96 9.72
C HIS A 107 -7.84 1.47 9.99
N GLY A 108 -7.23 0.86 11.01
CA GLY A 108 -7.48 -0.55 11.34
C GLY A 108 -7.27 -1.48 10.14
N GLY A 109 -8.23 -2.37 9.87
CA GLY A 109 -8.18 -3.27 8.71
C GLY A 109 -8.21 -2.56 7.36
N ASP A 110 -8.81 -1.37 7.27
CA ASP A 110 -8.87 -0.59 6.02
C ASP A 110 -7.49 -0.12 5.57
N LEU A 111 -6.51 0.01 6.50
CA LEU A 111 -5.13 0.29 6.11
C LEU A 111 -4.67 -0.74 5.08
N HIS A 112 -4.88 -2.02 5.37
CA HIS A 112 -4.50 -3.08 4.45
C HIS A 112 -5.51 -3.22 3.30
N GLY A 113 -6.81 -3.23 3.59
CA GLY A 113 -7.86 -3.54 2.62
C GLY A 113 -8.16 -2.44 1.61
N LYS A 114 -7.73 -1.19 1.88
CA LYS A 114 -7.96 -0.02 1.03
C LYS A 114 -6.67 0.75 0.81
N TYR A 115 -6.08 1.30 1.86
CA TYR A 115 -4.98 2.28 1.79
C TYR A 115 -3.59 1.69 1.48
N LEU A 116 -3.55 0.45 0.98
CA LEU A 116 -2.38 -0.14 0.35
C LEU A 116 -2.65 -0.54 -1.10
N LEU A 117 -3.86 -0.26 -1.61
CA LEU A 117 -4.29 -0.47 -2.97
C LEU A 117 -4.27 0.86 -3.74
N PRO A 118 -3.79 0.87 -5.00
CA PRO A 118 -3.65 2.08 -5.82
C PRO A 118 -4.93 2.93 -5.88
N TYR A 119 -6.10 2.32 -6.12
CA TYR A 119 -7.35 3.04 -6.33
C TYR A 119 -7.69 3.97 -5.14
N TYR A 120 -7.57 3.46 -3.91
CA TYR A 120 -7.90 4.24 -2.73
C TYR A 120 -6.81 5.27 -2.42
N LEU A 121 -5.53 4.88 -2.55
CA LEU A 121 -4.40 5.78 -2.29
C LEU A 121 -4.36 6.98 -3.23
N ILE A 122 -4.66 6.78 -4.52
CA ILE A 122 -4.70 7.87 -5.51
C ILE A 122 -5.82 8.87 -5.17
N ARG A 123 -6.97 8.38 -4.72
CA ARG A 123 -8.08 9.26 -4.29
C ARG A 123 -7.74 9.99 -3.00
N ASP A 124 -7.10 9.31 -2.05
CA ASP A 124 -6.68 9.86 -0.76
C ASP A 124 -5.69 11.02 -0.95
N ILE A 125 -4.61 10.82 -1.72
CA ILE A 125 -3.67 11.91 -2.03
C ILE A 125 -4.29 12.97 -2.93
N GLY A 126 -5.26 12.61 -3.76
CA GLY A 126 -6.06 13.54 -4.56
C GLY A 126 -6.86 14.52 -3.71
N ALA A 127 -7.43 14.05 -2.59
CA ALA A 127 -8.12 14.89 -1.61
C ALA A 127 -7.14 15.85 -0.91
N VAL A 128 -5.92 15.41 -0.59
CA VAL A 128 -4.88 16.32 -0.05
C VAL A 128 -4.53 17.44 -1.05
N ALA A 129 -4.47 17.12 -2.35
CA ALA A 129 -4.26 18.13 -3.38
C ALA A 129 -5.46 19.09 -3.51
N GLU A 130 -6.69 18.61 -3.28
CA GLU A 130 -7.89 19.44 -3.20
C GLU A 130 -7.86 20.39 -2.00
N ASP A 131 -7.57 19.88 -0.81
CA ASP A 131 -7.42 20.67 0.41
C ASP A 131 -6.39 21.80 0.23
N LEU A 132 -5.26 21.51 -0.44
CA LEU A 132 -4.25 22.52 -0.75
C LEU A 132 -4.79 23.64 -1.64
N ARG A 133 -5.59 23.31 -2.67
CA ARG A 133 -6.23 24.32 -3.53
C ARG A 133 -7.25 25.14 -2.77
N GLU A 134 -8.06 24.52 -1.91
CA GLU A 134 -8.99 25.24 -1.04
C GLU A 134 -8.25 26.18 -0.07
N ALA A 135 -7.06 25.80 0.38
CA ALA A 135 -6.17 26.65 1.18
C ALA A 135 -5.42 27.74 0.38
N GLY A 136 -5.64 27.83 -0.94
CA GLY A 136 -5.03 28.85 -1.80
C GLY A 136 -3.68 28.46 -2.43
N TYR A 137 -3.30 27.18 -2.36
CA TYR A 137 -2.12 26.64 -3.02
C TYR A 137 -2.55 25.88 -4.28
N GLU A 138 -2.25 26.41 -5.46
CA GLU A 138 -2.57 25.82 -6.78
C GLU A 138 -1.77 24.52 -7.05
N PHE A 139 -2.08 23.46 -6.30
CA PHE A 139 -1.46 22.15 -6.43
C PHE A 139 -2.29 21.30 -7.41
N ASP A 140 -1.78 21.14 -8.62
CA ASP A 140 -2.44 20.34 -9.66
C ASP A 140 -2.30 18.85 -9.36
N THR A 141 -3.44 18.17 -9.18
CA THR A 141 -3.50 16.72 -8.94
C THR A 141 -2.83 15.92 -10.06
N ALA A 142 -2.80 16.42 -11.30
CA ALA A 142 -2.15 15.74 -12.43
C ALA A 142 -0.63 15.56 -12.23
N TRP A 143 0.01 16.40 -11.40
CA TRP A 143 1.44 16.25 -11.06
C TRP A 143 1.76 14.96 -10.30
N LEU A 144 0.75 14.30 -9.73
CA LEU A 144 0.87 13.04 -9.01
C LEU A 144 0.80 11.80 -9.94
N ALA A 145 0.39 11.95 -11.20
CA ALA A 145 0.26 10.83 -12.13
C ALA A 145 1.56 10.02 -12.34
N PRO A 146 2.75 10.63 -12.47
CA PRO A 146 4.01 9.88 -12.58
C PRO A 146 4.32 9.03 -11.34
N PHE A 147 3.91 9.46 -10.14
CA PHE A 147 4.09 8.68 -8.92
C PHE A 147 3.21 7.45 -8.90
N THR A 148 1.99 7.57 -9.44
CA THR A 148 1.07 6.45 -9.59
C THR A 148 1.68 5.38 -10.48
N GLU A 149 2.16 5.73 -11.67
CA GLU A 149 2.76 4.75 -12.58
C GLU A 149 4.09 4.18 -12.06
N PHE A 150 4.89 5.00 -11.35
CA PHE A 150 6.13 4.54 -10.75
C PHE A 150 5.90 3.55 -9.60
N ARG A 151 4.99 3.88 -8.67
CA ARG A 151 4.73 3.09 -7.47
C ARG A 151 3.81 1.90 -7.71
N PHE A 152 2.85 2.06 -8.63
CA PHE A 152 1.79 1.11 -8.93
C PHE A 152 1.74 0.81 -10.44
N PRO A 153 2.83 0.25 -11.00
CA PRO A 153 2.90 0.00 -12.43
C PRO A 153 1.76 -0.92 -12.87
N ARG A 154 1.16 -0.58 -14.03
CA ARG A 154 0.20 -1.47 -14.69
C ARG A 154 0.92 -2.75 -15.14
N LEU A 155 0.40 -3.87 -14.67
CA LEU A 155 0.91 -5.20 -15.00
C LEU A 155 0.30 -5.72 -16.31
N GLY A 156 -0.97 -5.38 -16.55
CA GLY A 156 -1.66 -5.71 -17.79
C GLY A 156 -3.15 -5.40 -17.74
N THR A 157 -3.78 -5.47 -18.91
CA THR A 157 -5.23 -5.27 -19.08
C THR A 157 -5.75 -6.31 -20.07
N VAL A 158 -6.93 -6.85 -19.81
CA VAL A 158 -7.65 -7.74 -20.72
C VAL A 158 -9.12 -7.31 -20.83
N GLN A 159 -9.65 -7.38 -22.04
CA GLN A 159 -11.08 -7.16 -22.32
C GLN A 159 -11.76 -8.52 -22.49
N ILE A 160 -12.76 -8.81 -21.67
CA ILE A 160 -13.50 -10.06 -21.68
C ILE A 160 -14.99 -9.70 -21.78
N ARG A 161 -15.56 -9.85 -22.99
CA ARG A 161 -16.91 -9.38 -23.30
C ARG A 161 -17.02 -7.87 -23.03
N ASP A 162 -17.89 -7.48 -22.11
CA ASP A 162 -18.20 -6.13 -21.64
C ASP A 162 -17.45 -5.74 -20.36
N HIS A 163 -16.47 -6.55 -19.94
CA HIS A 163 -15.67 -6.34 -18.74
C HIS A 163 -14.20 -6.05 -19.10
N GLU A 164 -13.69 -4.89 -18.68
CA GLU A 164 -12.24 -4.62 -18.67
C GLU A 164 -11.67 -5.05 -17.31
N VAL A 165 -10.64 -5.90 -17.32
CA VAL A 165 -9.89 -6.29 -16.12
C VAL A 165 -8.49 -5.72 -16.21
N GLU A 166 -8.14 -4.81 -15.30
CA GLU A 166 -6.82 -4.21 -15.17
C GLU A 166 -6.12 -4.71 -13.90
N LEU A 167 -4.84 -5.07 -14.04
CA LEU A 167 -3.97 -5.43 -12.93
C LEU A 167 -2.91 -4.36 -12.71
N ARG A 168 -2.74 -3.95 -11.45
CA ARG A 168 -1.65 -3.06 -11.01
C ARG A 168 -0.93 -3.66 -9.82
N GLY A 169 0.38 -3.41 -9.73
CA GLY A 169 1.12 -3.65 -8.48
C GLY A 169 0.49 -2.86 -7.33
N ALA A 170 0.51 -3.42 -6.13
CA ALA A 170 0.02 -2.77 -4.92
C ALA A 170 1.04 -2.91 -3.78
N ILE A 171 0.89 -2.13 -2.71
CA ILE A 171 1.84 -2.18 -1.60
C ILE A 171 1.56 -3.42 -0.75
N GLU A 172 2.57 -4.25 -0.54
CA GLU A 172 2.59 -5.26 0.50
C GLU A 172 3.69 -4.93 1.52
N PRO A 173 3.35 -4.55 2.75
CA PRO A 173 4.34 -4.39 3.81
C PRO A 173 4.85 -5.77 4.20
N TRP A 174 6.17 -5.96 4.09
CA TRP A 174 6.80 -7.19 4.53
C TRP A 174 6.98 -7.19 6.04
N ASN A 175 6.59 -8.30 6.65
CA ASN A 175 6.77 -8.48 8.08
C ASN A 175 8.25 -8.67 8.39
N THR A 176 8.74 -7.95 9.41
CA THR A 176 10.04 -8.23 10.00
C THR A 176 9.99 -9.57 10.72
N LEU A 177 10.95 -10.44 10.42
CA LEU A 177 11.09 -11.75 11.03
C LEU A 177 11.76 -11.66 12.41
N GLY A 178 11.90 -12.82 13.06
CA GLY A 178 12.70 -12.94 14.28
C GLY A 178 14.17 -12.56 14.05
N GLU A 179 14.89 -12.33 15.15
CA GLU A 179 16.33 -12.12 15.09
C GLU A 179 17.04 -13.43 14.73
N GLU A 180 17.95 -13.35 13.77
CA GLU A 180 18.81 -14.45 13.34
C GLU A 180 20.28 -14.09 13.61
N SER A 181 21.03 -15.04 14.17
CA SER A 181 22.48 -14.90 14.33
C SER A 181 23.16 -15.00 12.97
N THR A 182 23.99 -14.01 12.67
CA THR A 182 24.85 -13.96 11.49
C THR A 182 26.32 -14.00 11.92
N GLY A 183 27.24 -14.20 10.97
CA GLY A 183 28.67 -14.21 11.27
C GLY A 183 29.23 -12.90 11.86
N VAL A 184 28.49 -11.78 11.81
CA VAL A 184 28.94 -10.44 12.23
C VAL A 184 28.07 -9.84 13.36
N GLY A 185 27.01 -10.54 13.78
CA GLY A 185 26.06 -10.05 14.78
C GLY A 185 24.66 -10.61 14.58
N THR A 186 23.63 -9.93 15.05
CA THR A 186 22.23 -10.31 14.80
C THR A 186 21.64 -9.50 13.64
N ALA A 187 20.81 -10.13 12.83
CA ALA A 187 20.04 -9.47 11.77
C ALA A 187 18.56 -9.84 11.90
N ARG A 188 17.70 -8.98 11.36
CA ARG A 188 16.28 -9.27 11.20
C ARG A 188 15.94 -9.17 9.72
N TYR A 189 15.68 -10.31 9.11
CA TYR A 189 15.19 -10.35 7.73
C TYR A 189 13.74 -9.89 7.66
N VAL A 190 13.28 -9.64 6.45
CA VAL A 190 11.88 -9.36 6.13
C VAL A 190 11.33 -10.50 5.28
N ASP A 191 10.06 -10.82 5.49
CA ASP A 191 9.38 -11.83 4.68
C ASP A 191 9.06 -11.28 3.28
N SER A 192 10.04 -11.36 2.38
CA SER A 192 9.94 -10.95 0.98
C SER A 192 9.20 -11.95 0.08
N SER A 193 8.60 -12.99 0.66
CA SER A 193 7.92 -14.04 -0.10
C SER A 193 6.55 -13.64 -0.65
N VAL A 194 5.99 -12.54 -0.14
CA VAL A 194 4.61 -12.12 -0.38
C VAL A 194 4.58 -10.84 -1.21
N GLU A 195 3.70 -10.83 -2.21
CA GLU A 195 3.42 -9.64 -3.01
C GLU A 195 1.92 -9.37 -3.04
N ARG A 196 1.56 -8.19 -3.56
CA ARG A 196 0.17 -7.77 -3.72
C ARG A 196 -0.07 -7.14 -5.08
N VAL A 197 -1.23 -7.46 -5.65
CA VAL A 197 -1.78 -6.77 -6.81
C VAL A 197 -3.16 -6.20 -6.46
N GLN A 198 -3.53 -5.11 -7.13
CA GLN A 198 -4.91 -4.68 -7.22
C GLN A 198 -5.47 -5.15 -8.56
N VAL A 199 -6.68 -5.68 -8.52
CA VAL A 199 -7.51 -5.87 -9.70
C VAL A 199 -8.61 -4.82 -9.72
N ARG A 200 -8.78 -4.18 -10.87
CA ARG A 200 -9.87 -3.25 -11.17
C ARG A 200 -10.68 -3.85 -12.31
N VAL A 201 -12.00 -3.93 -12.12
CA VAL A 201 -12.94 -4.36 -13.13
C VAL A 201 -13.82 -3.18 -13.48
N SER A 202 -13.94 -2.86 -14.77
CA SER A 202 -14.87 -1.85 -15.26
C SER A 202 -15.82 -2.45 -16.32
N GLY A 203 -17.06 -1.98 -16.34
CA GLY A 203 -18.14 -2.57 -17.14
C GLY A 203 -18.78 -3.79 -16.47
N GLY A 204 -19.76 -4.40 -17.14
CA GLY A 204 -20.44 -5.59 -16.63
C GLY A 204 -21.14 -5.38 -15.28
N GLU A 205 -22.28 -4.68 -15.30
CA GLU A 205 -23.03 -4.37 -14.08
C GLU A 205 -23.87 -5.52 -13.54
N ASP A 206 -23.94 -6.65 -14.27
CA ASP A 206 -24.72 -7.80 -13.82
C ASP A 206 -23.95 -8.69 -12.83
N ASP A 207 -24.73 -9.37 -11.97
CA ASP A 207 -24.20 -10.36 -11.03
C ASP A 207 -24.02 -11.74 -11.71
N ARG A 208 -24.02 -11.82 -13.05
CA ARG A 208 -23.90 -13.09 -13.77
C ARG A 208 -22.47 -13.61 -13.73
N PHE A 209 -21.49 -12.71 -13.72
CA PHE A 209 -20.08 -13.08 -13.80
C PHE A 209 -19.38 -13.03 -12.46
N ILE A 210 -18.51 -14.01 -12.22
CA ILE A 210 -17.60 -14.03 -11.08
C ILE A 210 -16.17 -14.00 -11.61
N LEU A 211 -15.41 -12.98 -11.23
CA LEU A 211 -13.96 -12.98 -11.48
C LEU A 211 -13.26 -13.81 -10.41
N THR A 212 -12.41 -14.73 -10.84
CA THR A 212 -11.60 -15.58 -9.95
C THR A 212 -10.10 -15.36 -10.19
N CYS A 213 -9.28 -15.64 -9.18
CA CYS A 213 -7.84 -15.78 -9.29
C CYS A 213 -7.43 -17.16 -8.78
N ASN A 214 -6.75 -17.96 -9.60
CA ASN A 214 -6.40 -19.36 -9.30
C ASN A 214 -7.64 -20.18 -8.84
N GLY A 215 -8.79 -19.93 -9.46
CA GLY A 215 -10.07 -20.57 -9.12
C GLY A 215 -10.71 -20.10 -7.81
N HIS A 216 -10.14 -19.10 -7.12
CA HIS A 216 -10.76 -18.49 -5.95
C HIS A 216 -11.48 -17.20 -6.31
N PRO A 217 -12.77 -17.03 -5.93
CA PRO A 217 -13.51 -15.80 -6.15
C PRO A 217 -12.81 -14.57 -5.56
N ILE A 218 -12.73 -13.50 -6.35
CA ILE A 218 -12.15 -12.23 -5.91
C ILE A 218 -13.24 -11.39 -5.24
N PRO A 219 -13.01 -10.85 -4.02
CA PRO A 219 -14.00 -10.07 -3.28
C PRO A 219 -14.05 -8.61 -3.79
N LEU A 220 -14.48 -8.43 -5.04
CA LEU A 220 -14.64 -7.13 -5.69
C LEU A 220 -15.60 -6.21 -4.92
N ARG A 221 -15.19 -4.96 -4.71
CA ARG A 221 -15.97 -3.92 -4.04
C ARG A 221 -16.27 -2.78 -4.97
N SER A 222 -17.48 -2.24 -4.89
CA SER A 222 -17.85 -1.03 -5.63
C SER A 222 -16.95 0.15 -5.23
N THR A 223 -16.58 0.94 -6.23
CA THR A 223 -15.81 2.18 -6.09
C THR A 223 -16.70 3.42 -5.95
N GLY A 224 -18.03 3.23 -5.91
CA GLY A 224 -19.01 4.32 -6.04
C GLY A 224 -19.15 4.87 -7.46
N ILE A 225 -18.29 4.45 -8.39
CA ILE A 225 -18.45 4.70 -9.83
C ILE A 225 -19.26 3.52 -10.41
N PRO A 226 -20.38 3.76 -11.11
CA PRO A 226 -21.16 2.70 -11.76
C PRO A 226 -20.29 1.82 -12.65
N GLY A 227 -20.50 0.51 -12.57
CA GLY A 227 -19.74 -0.49 -13.30
C GLY A 227 -18.26 -0.64 -12.91
N GLU A 228 -17.73 0.07 -11.91
CA GLU A 228 -16.34 -0.08 -11.47
C GLU A 228 -16.23 -0.73 -10.09
N ARG A 229 -15.38 -1.77 -10.01
CA ARG A 229 -15.11 -2.52 -8.79
C ARG A 229 -13.61 -2.80 -8.63
N VAL A 230 -13.13 -2.85 -7.39
CA VAL A 230 -11.72 -3.14 -7.07
C VAL A 230 -11.57 -4.15 -5.95
N ALA A 231 -10.48 -4.90 -5.97
CA ALA A 231 -10.04 -5.75 -4.86
C ALA A 231 -8.52 -5.88 -4.82
N GLY A 232 -7.99 -6.19 -3.63
CA GLY A 232 -6.61 -6.62 -3.48
C GLY A 232 -6.48 -8.13 -3.61
N ILE A 233 -5.35 -8.60 -4.11
CA ILE A 233 -4.96 -10.01 -4.07
C ILE A 233 -3.57 -10.07 -3.46
N ARG A 234 -3.47 -10.78 -2.34
CA ARG A 234 -2.21 -11.10 -1.68
C ARG A 234 -1.85 -12.54 -1.99
N PHE A 235 -0.62 -12.76 -2.41
CA PHE A 235 -0.17 -14.07 -2.87
C PHE A 235 1.30 -14.28 -2.56
N ARG A 236 1.72 -15.54 -2.53
CA ARG A 236 3.11 -15.91 -2.35
C ARG A 236 3.82 -15.92 -3.71
N ALA A 237 4.69 -14.95 -3.91
CA ALA A 237 5.47 -14.78 -5.13
C ALA A 237 6.75 -15.64 -5.12
N TRP A 238 7.37 -15.81 -3.94
CA TRP A 238 8.65 -16.51 -3.77
C TRP A 238 8.58 -17.50 -2.60
N GLN A 239 9.54 -18.43 -2.53
CA GLN A 239 9.64 -19.38 -1.41
C GLN A 239 11.05 -19.36 -0.79
N PRO A 240 11.49 -18.23 -0.21
CA PRO A 240 12.76 -18.19 0.51
C PRO A 240 12.71 -19.08 1.76
N PRO A 241 13.86 -19.65 2.18
CA PRO A 241 13.94 -20.49 3.36
C PRO A 241 13.60 -19.72 4.64
N SER A 242 13.97 -18.43 4.73
CA SER A 242 13.56 -17.53 5.80
C SER A 242 12.30 -16.75 5.38
N SER A 243 11.16 -17.14 5.93
CA SER A 243 9.84 -16.48 5.78
C SER A 243 8.89 -16.98 6.88
N LEU A 244 7.75 -16.31 7.08
CA LEU A 244 6.79 -16.72 8.12
C LEU A 244 6.21 -18.13 7.89
N HIS A 245 6.07 -18.52 6.62
CA HIS A 245 5.42 -19.77 6.22
C HIS A 245 6.23 -20.47 5.12
N PRO A 246 7.42 -21.03 5.43
CA PRO A 246 8.36 -21.50 4.41
C PRO A 246 7.85 -22.68 3.58
N THR A 247 6.88 -23.45 4.10
CA THR A 247 6.32 -24.63 3.43
C THR A 247 5.11 -24.32 2.54
N ILE A 248 4.55 -23.11 2.60
CA ILE A 248 3.52 -22.69 1.64
C ILE A 248 4.22 -22.48 0.30
N THR A 249 3.74 -23.16 -0.75
CA THR A 249 4.30 -23.03 -2.10
C THR A 249 3.89 -21.70 -2.74
N VAL A 250 4.62 -21.31 -3.78
CA VAL A 250 4.26 -20.12 -4.58
C VAL A 250 2.88 -20.26 -5.22
N ASP A 251 2.20 -19.13 -5.41
CA ASP A 251 0.89 -19.04 -6.05
C ASP A 251 1.00 -18.62 -7.53
N THR A 252 2.17 -18.19 -7.99
CA THR A 252 2.41 -17.79 -9.39
C THR A 252 2.53 -19.02 -10.31
N PRO A 253 2.00 -18.98 -11.55
CA PRO A 253 1.29 -17.85 -12.17
C PRO A 253 -0.10 -17.58 -11.57
N LEU A 254 -0.50 -16.30 -11.53
CA LEU A 254 -1.85 -15.90 -11.18
C LEU A 254 -2.72 -15.98 -12.43
N THR A 255 -3.69 -16.88 -12.43
CA THR A 255 -4.64 -17.08 -13.54
C THR A 255 -5.98 -16.46 -13.18
N PHE A 256 -6.44 -15.53 -14.00
CA PHE A 256 -7.69 -14.82 -13.82
C PHE A 256 -8.72 -15.36 -14.79
N ASP A 257 -9.91 -15.69 -14.29
CA ASP A 257 -11.01 -16.25 -15.08
C ASP A 257 -12.30 -15.49 -14.79
N LEU A 258 -12.96 -15.00 -15.84
CA LEU A 258 -14.33 -14.47 -15.76
C LEU A 258 -15.31 -15.63 -15.97
N VAL A 259 -15.96 -16.07 -14.90
CA VAL A 259 -16.84 -17.25 -14.90
C VAL A 259 -18.28 -16.82 -15.10
N ASP A 260 -18.93 -17.36 -16.12
CA ASP A 260 -20.37 -17.20 -16.36
C ASP A 260 -21.14 -18.19 -15.49
N GLN A 261 -21.87 -17.70 -14.48
CA GLN A 261 -22.59 -18.56 -13.55
C GLN A 261 -23.73 -19.35 -14.18
N VAL A 262 -24.30 -18.86 -15.29
CA VAL A 262 -25.40 -19.54 -15.98
C VAL A 262 -24.85 -20.66 -16.84
N ALA A 263 -23.76 -20.40 -17.56
CA ALA A 263 -23.14 -21.40 -18.43
C ALA A 263 -22.22 -22.37 -17.67
N GLY A 264 -21.83 -22.06 -16.44
CA GLY A 264 -20.93 -22.89 -15.64
C GLY A 264 -19.54 -23.06 -16.27
N ARG A 265 -18.97 -21.98 -16.84
CA ARG A 265 -17.66 -22.02 -17.50
C ARG A 265 -16.98 -20.65 -17.52
N SER A 266 -15.66 -20.65 -17.66
CA SER A 266 -14.90 -19.43 -17.97
C SER A 266 -15.26 -18.92 -19.38
N VAL A 267 -15.37 -17.61 -19.55
CA VAL A 267 -15.65 -16.94 -20.83
C VAL A 267 -14.46 -16.13 -21.35
N GLY A 268 -13.34 -16.15 -20.61
CA GLY A 268 -12.09 -15.48 -20.92
C GLY A 268 -11.34 -15.13 -19.65
N GLY A 269 -10.12 -14.64 -19.80
CA GLY A 269 -9.24 -14.41 -18.66
C GLY A 269 -7.86 -13.90 -19.07
N ALA A 270 -6.95 -13.83 -18.10
CA ALA A 270 -5.55 -13.50 -18.32
C ALA A 270 -4.65 -14.18 -17.28
N THR A 271 -3.37 -14.34 -17.62
CA THR A 271 -2.37 -14.90 -16.72
C THR A 271 -1.29 -13.85 -16.41
N TYR A 272 -0.89 -13.76 -15.16
CA TYR A 272 0.23 -12.94 -14.72
C TYR A 272 1.32 -13.80 -14.06
N HIS A 273 2.57 -13.57 -14.46
CA HIS A 273 3.75 -14.26 -13.93
C HIS A 273 4.59 -13.30 -13.10
N VAL A 274 5.10 -13.74 -11.95
CA VAL A 274 6.07 -12.94 -11.17
C VAL A 274 7.42 -12.85 -11.89
N VAL A 275 7.81 -13.96 -12.54
CA VAL A 275 9.05 -14.10 -13.32
C VAL A 275 8.74 -14.26 -14.80
N HIS A 276 9.78 -14.30 -15.64
CA HIS A 276 9.59 -14.60 -17.06
C HIS A 276 8.82 -15.93 -17.24
N PRO A 277 7.79 -16.02 -18.11
CA PRO A 277 6.94 -17.22 -18.24
C PRO A 277 7.72 -18.52 -18.50
N GLY A 278 8.81 -18.43 -19.27
CA GLY A 278 9.74 -19.55 -19.50
C GLY A 278 10.61 -19.96 -18.29
N GLY A 279 10.37 -19.45 -17.09
CA GLY A 279 11.10 -19.80 -15.86
C GLY A 279 12.56 -19.36 -15.82
N ARG A 280 12.95 -18.40 -16.68
CA ARG A 280 14.34 -17.95 -16.82
C ARG A 280 14.64 -16.76 -15.93
N ALA A 281 15.77 -16.81 -15.24
CA ALA A 281 16.41 -15.63 -14.70
C ALA A 281 17.12 -14.87 -15.82
N TYR A 282 17.18 -13.55 -15.72
CA TYR A 282 17.97 -12.74 -16.65
C TYR A 282 19.42 -12.73 -16.16
N ASP A 283 20.38 -13.04 -17.04
CA ASP A 283 21.81 -13.08 -16.70
C ASP A 283 22.38 -11.71 -16.29
N ARG A 284 21.71 -10.63 -16.74
CA ARG A 284 22.18 -9.25 -16.56
C ARG A 284 21.02 -8.33 -16.18
N PRO A 285 21.30 -7.26 -15.42
CA PRO A 285 20.37 -6.14 -15.28
C PRO A 285 19.93 -5.60 -16.67
N PRO A 286 18.75 -4.97 -16.77
CA PRO A 286 18.33 -4.34 -18.01
C PRO A 286 19.29 -3.19 -18.37
N VAL A 287 19.63 -3.06 -19.64
CA VAL A 287 20.56 -2.03 -20.13
C VAL A 287 19.95 -0.63 -20.08
N ASN A 288 18.62 -0.53 -20.11
CA ASN A 288 17.87 0.72 -20.02
C ASN A 288 16.43 0.48 -19.54
N ALA A 289 15.68 1.57 -19.37
CA ALA A 289 14.29 1.53 -18.91
C ALA A 289 13.35 0.80 -19.88
N VAL A 290 13.60 0.89 -21.19
CA VAL A 290 12.78 0.25 -22.23
C VAL A 290 12.90 -1.27 -22.18
N GLU A 291 14.12 -1.79 -22.02
CA GLU A 291 14.33 -3.22 -21.82
C GLU A 291 13.68 -3.68 -20.51
N ALA A 292 13.84 -2.91 -19.42
CA ALA A 292 13.21 -3.23 -18.15
C ALA A 292 11.67 -3.30 -18.28
N GLU A 293 11.07 -2.38 -19.04
CA GLU A 293 9.64 -2.35 -19.34
C GLU A 293 9.22 -3.53 -20.19
N SER A 294 9.93 -3.84 -21.27
CA SER A 294 9.66 -5.01 -22.11
C SER A 294 9.70 -6.31 -21.30
N ARG A 295 10.67 -6.45 -20.39
CA ARG A 295 10.80 -7.60 -19.47
C ARG A 295 9.65 -7.70 -18.46
N ARG A 296 8.99 -6.59 -18.13
CA ARG A 296 7.78 -6.56 -17.28
C ARG A 296 6.52 -6.87 -18.10
N ASN A 297 6.39 -6.29 -19.28
CA ASN A 297 5.23 -6.50 -20.16
C ASN A 297 5.10 -7.97 -20.60
N GLY A 298 6.22 -8.66 -20.82
CA GLY A 298 6.23 -10.10 -21.13
C GLY A 298 5.79 -11.02 -19.99
N ARG A 299 5.38 -10.47 -18.84
CA ARG A 299 4.86 -11.24 -17.69
C ARG A 299 3.33 -11.35 -17.67
N PHE A 300 2.64 -10.66 -18.57
CA PHE A 300 1.18 -10.69 -18.65
C PHE A 300 0.73 -11.29 -19.99
N GLU A 301 -0.18 -12.26 -19.91
CA GLU A 301 -0.72 -12.98 -21.06
C GLU A 301 -2.24 -12.76 -21.12
N ALA A 302 -2.70 -11.93 -22.07
CA ALA A 302 -4.11 -11.56 -22.22
C ALA A 302 -5.03 -12.67 -22.75
N SER A 303 -4.50 -13.88 -22.99
CA SER A 303 -5.26 -15.06 -23.43
C SER A 303 -5.15 -16.24 -22.48
N GLY A 304 -4.26 -16.19 -21.49
CA GLY A 304 -4.03 -17.27 -20.53
C GLY A 304 -5.20 -17.37 -19.56
N HIS A 305 -6.00 -18.43 -19.65
CA HIS A 305 -7.15 -18.62 -18.76
C HIS A 305 -7.51 -20.12 -18.65
N THR A 306 -8.30 -20.47 -17.65
CA THR A 306 -8.73 -21.85 -17.43
C THR A 306 -10.00 -22.13 -18.23
N ALA A 307 -9.85 -22.78 -19.38
CA ALA A 307 -10.99 -23.25 -20.15
C ALA A 307 -11.64 -24.49 -19.50
N GLY A 308 -12.95 -24.64 -19.69
CA GLY A 308 -13.70 -25.83 -19.26
C GLY A 308 -14.86 -25.53 -18.33
N HIS A 309 -15.46 -26.61 -17.81
CA HIS A 309 -16.57 -26.52 -16.86
C HIS A 309 -16.08 -26.05 -15.50
N VAL A 310 -16.85 -25.18 -14.87
CA VAL A 310 -16.61 -24.65 -13.53
C VAL A 310 -17.81 -24.97 -12.65
N ASP A 311 -17.56 -25.64 -11.53
CA ASP A 311 -18.59 -25.92 -10.54
C ASP A 311 -18.96 -24.63 -9.77
N ILE A 312 -20.14 -24.10 -10.07
CA ILE A 312 -20.66 -22.87 -9.47
C ILE A 312 -21.02 -23.08 -7.99
N GLY A 313 -21.38 -24.30 -7.58
CA GLY A 313 -21.64 -24.63 -6.18
C GLY A 313 -20.37 -24.44 -5.34
N VAL A 314 -19.25 -24.97 -5.82
CA VAL A 314 -17.93 -24.81 -5.17
C VAL A 314 -17.50 -23.35 -5.14
N LEU A 315 -17.73 -22.58 -6.21
CA LEU A 315 -17.41 -21.14 -6.19
C LEU A 315 -18.24 -20.38 -5.15
N ARG A 316 -19.55 -20.64 -5.07
CA ARG A 316 -20.43 -20.00 -4.08
C ARG A 316 -20.05 -20.38 -2.64
N GLU A 317 -19.69 -21.63 -2.41
CA GLU A 317 -19.17 -22.08 -1.11
C GLU A 317 -17.89 -21.30 -0.74
N ARG A 318 -16.93 -21.18 -1.66
CA ARG A 318 -15.70 -20.39 -1.44
C ARG A 318 -16.00 -18.92 -1.17
N MET A 319 -16.96 -18.31 -1.88
CA MET A 319 -17.40 -16.94 -1.61
C MET A 319 -17.97 -16.81 -0.19
N ALA A 320 -18.83 -17.74 0.22
CA ALA A 320 -19.45 -17.73 1.55
C ALA A 320 -18.40 -17.84 2.66
N ARG A 321 -17.41 -18.73 2.51
CA ARG A 321 -16.29 -18.87 3.44
C ARG A 321 -15.43 -17.61 3.50
N GLY A 322 -15.13 -17.00 2.35
CA GLY A 322 -14.40 -15.73 2.29
C GLY A 322 -15.15 -14.57 2.94
N ALA A 323 -16.48 -14.54 2.85
CA ALA A 323 -17.31 -13.49 3.43
C ALA A 323 -17.34 -13.51 4.97
N ILE A 324 -17.07 -14.68 5.59
CA ILE A 324 -17.00 -14.85 7.04
C ILE A 324 -15.57 -14.96 7.58
N ASP A 325 -14.54 -14.89 6.73
CA ASP A 325 -13.14 -14.93 7.17
C ASP A 325 -12.81 -13.69 8.01
N SER A 326 -12.00 -13.89 9.05
CA SER A 326 -11.47 -12.80 9.90
C SER A 326 -10.29 -12.06 9.27
N GLY A 327 -9.97 -12.38 8.02
CA GLY A 327 -8.93 -11.74 7.23
C GLY A 327 -9.23 -10.27 6.92
N VAL A 328 -8.26 -9.61 6.28
CA VAL A 328 -8.42 -8.21 5.88
C VAL A 328 -9.55 -8.09 4.85
N PRO A 329 -10.60 -7.30 5.13
CA PRO A 329 -11.72 -7.17 4.21
C PRO A 329 -11.30 -6.57 2.86
N GLY A 330 -11.82 -7.10 1.75
CA GLY A 330 -11.53 -6.59 0.40
C GLY A 330 -10.23 -7.10 -0.21
N ILE A 331 -9.61 -8.11 0.41
CA ILE A 331 -8.43 -8.80 -0.10
C ILE A 331 -8.72 -10.30 -0.23
N LEU A 332 -8.37 -10.87 -1.39
CA LEU A 332 -8.17 -12.31 -1.52
C LEU A 332 -6.73 -12.65 -1.11
N ASP A 333 -6.53 -13.30 0.05
CA ASP A 333 -5.23 -13.87 0.42
C ASP A 333 -5.18 -15.34 -0.04
N LEU A 334 -4.49 -15.61 -1.15
CA LEU A 334 -4.44 -16.97 -1.74
C LEU A 334 -3.84 -18.01 -0.78
N ARG A 335 -2.95 -17.58 0.12
CA ARG A 335 -2.36 -18.47 1.13
C ARG A 335 -3.42 -18.91 2.13
N ARG A 336 -4.28 -17.99 2.58
CA ARG A 336 -5.41 -18.32 3.47
C ARG A 336 -6.49 -19.10 2.75
N ALA A 337 -6.81 -18.72 1.51
CA ALA A 337 -7.82 -19.41 0.70
C ALA A 337 -7.48 -20.89 0.50
N ARG A 338 -6.19 -21.23 0.35
CA ARG A 338 -5.71 -22.60 0.19
C ARG A 338 -5.47 -23.37 1.49
N THR A 339 -5.22 -22.70 2.61
CA THR A 339 -4.81 -23.38 3.86
C THR A 339 -5.85 -23.32 4.96
N VAL A 340 -6.56 -22.20 5.11
CA VAL A 340 -7.54 -21.94 6.18
C VAL A 340 -8.97 -22.19 5.71
N LEU A 341 -9.33 -21.73 4.50
CA LEU A 341 -10.71 -21.74 4.00
C LEU A 341 -11.08 -23.00 3.18
N ARG A 342 -10.47 -24.14 3.52
CA ARG A 342 -10.56 -25.41 2.79
C ARG A 342 -11.91 -26.10 2.85
#